data_AF-A0A7W3Y077-F1
#
_entry.id   AF-A0A7W3Y077-F1
#
_cell.length_a   1.000
_cell.length_b   1.000
_cell.length_c   1.000
_cell.angle_alpha   90.00
_cell.angle_beta   90.00
_cell.angle_gamma   90.00
#
_symmetry.space_group_name_H-M   'P 1'
#
loop_
_entity.id
_entity.type
_entity.pdbx_description
1 polymer ?
#
loop_
_entity_poly.entity_id
_entity_poly.type
_entity_poly.pdbx_seq_one_letter_code
_entity_poly.pdbx_strand_id
1 'polypeptide(L)'
;MSDDHDLKLSLHDLRNLSRMLDIVADDFEDAEDLASDRSEHVGHGGLAEALEEFATNWSNRREDMVEEIRMAARLAEAAEECFGGLDTALRDAVAGEC
;
A
#
# COMPACT_ATOMS: atom_id res chain seq x y z
N MET A 1 -16.23 -29.48 2.93
CA MET A 1 -16.02 -28.40 1.95
C MET A 1 -15.79 -27.12 2.71
N SER A 2 -14.53 -26.79 3.02
CA SER A 2 -14.08 -25.44 3.35
C SER A 2 -12.56 -25.51 3.56
N ASP A 3 -11.77 -25.19 2.53
CA ASP A 3 -10.30 -25.04 2.61
C ASP A 3 -9.77 -24.17 1.43
N ASP A 4 -10.61 -23.32 0.83
CA ASP A 4 -10.27 -22.53 -0.37
C ASP A 4 -9.97 -21.04 -0.05
N HIS A 5 -9.93 -20.68 1.24
CA HIS A 5 -9.66 -19.30 1.70
C HIS A 5 -8.30 -19.14 2.39
N ASP A 6 -7.48 -20.18 2.44
CA ASP A 6 -6.15 -20.12 3.03
C ASP A 6 -5.15 -19.54 2.02
N LEU A 7 -4.69 -18.32 2.28
CA LEU A 7 -3.72 -17.63 1.45
C LEU A 7 -2.34 -18.29 1.63
N LYS A 8 -1.82 -18.92 0.58
CA LYS A 8 -0.47 -19.51 0.56
C LYS A 8 0.45 -18.61 -0.24
N LEU A 9 1.42 -18.01 0.44
CA LEU A 9 2.42 -17.12 -0.14
C LEU A 9 3.82 -17.72 0.03
N SER A 10 4.58 -17.74 -1.05
CA SER A 10 6.03 -17.98 -1.00
C SER A 10 6.78 -16.69 -0.61
N LEU A 11 8.06 -16.81 -0.27
CA LEU A 11 8.93 -15.63 -0.06
C LEU A 11 8.97 -14.72 -1.29
N HIS A 12 8.98 -15.31 -2.49
CA HIS A 12 8.92 -14.55 -3.72
C HIS A 12 7.61 -13.77 -3.85
N ASP A 13 6.48 -14.37 -3.45
CA ASP A 13 5.18 -13.71 -3.47
C ASP A 13 5.12 -12.55 -2.47
N LEU A 14 5.68 -12.71 -1.26
CA LEU A 14 5.77 -11.64 -0.26
C LEU A 14 6.57 -10.44 -0.77
N ARG A 15 7.72 -10.69 -1.40
CA ARG A 15 8.55 -9.63 -1.99
C ARG A 15 7.84 -8.90 -3.13
N ASN A 16 7.13 -9.63 -3.99
CA ASN A 16 6.36 -9.02 -5.06
C ASN A 16 5.16 -8.25 -4.53
N LEU A 17 4.48 -8.78 -3.51
CA LEU A 17 3.35 -8.13 -2.86
C LEU A 17 3.76 -6.79 -2.26
N SER A 18 4.86 -6.75 -1.50
CA SER A 18 5.43 -5.50 -0.96
C SER A 18 5.62 -4.46 -2.07
N ARG A 19 6.33 -4.80 -3.15
CA ARG A 19 6.56 -3.89 -4.29
C ARG A 19 5.26 -3.44 -4.96
N MET A 20 4.30 -4.34 -5.15
CA MET A 20 3.02 -4.00 -5.77
C MET A 20 2.20 -3.06 -4.89
N LEU A 21 2.23 -3.25 -3.58
CA LEU A 21 1.56 -2.34 -2.64
C LEU A 21 2.21 -0.96 -2.66
N ASP A 22 3.54 -0.86 -2.73
CA ASP A 22 4.22 0.44 -2.88
C ASP A 22 3.80 1.15 -4.17
N ILE A 23 3.75 0.45 -5.30
CA ILE A 23 3.28 1.03 -6.57
C ILE A 23 1.84 1.56 -6.43
N VAL A 24 0.95 0.81 -5.78
CA VAL A 24 -0.42 1.26 -5.57
C VAL A 24 -0.47 2.48 -4.66
N ALA A 25 0.35 2.53 -3.60
CA ALA A 25 0.44 3.71 -2.74
C ALA A 25 0.91 4.94 -3.52
N ASP A 26 1.92 4.80 -4.38
CA ASP A 26 2.43 5.87 -5.23
C ASP A 26 1.36 6.35 -6.22
N ASP A 27 0.61 5.43 -6.85
CA ASP A 27 -0.52 5.77 -7.74
C ASP A 27 -1.61 6.57 -7.00
N PHE A 28 -1.84 6.27 -5.71
CA PHE A 28 -2.76 7.04 -4.88
C PHE A 28 -2.21 8.41 -4.51
N GLU A 29 -0.91 8.55 -4.24
CA GLU A 29 -0.29 9.86 -4.00
C GLU A 29 -0.37 10.76 -5.24
N ASP A 30 -0.13 10.20 -6.43
CA ASP A 30 -0.18 10.95 -7.69
C ASP A 30 -1.60 11.43 -8.07
N ALA A 31 -2.65 10.89 -7.44
CA ALA A 31 -4.04 11.25 -7.71
C ALA A 31 -4.50 12.58 -7.07
N GLU A 32 -3.58 13.42 -6.61
CA GLU A 32 -3.83 14.50 -5.65
C GLU A 32 -4.59 15.73 -6.20
N ASP A 33 -4.49 16.08 -7.48
CA ASP A 33 -4.67 17.50 -7.87
C ASP A 33 -5.98 17.92 -8.59
N LEU A 34 -7.02 17.08 -8.68
CA LEU A 34 -8.15 17.43 -9.56
C LEU A 34 -9.18 18.42 -8.99
N ALA A 35 -9.31 18.53 -7.66
CA ALA A 35 -10.49 19.16 -7.03
C ALA A 35 -10.22 20.55 -6.42
N SER A 36 -9.06 20.77 -5.80
CA SER A 36 -8.73 22.06 -5.15
C SER A 36 -8.64 23.20 -6.17
N ASP A 37 -8.00 22.98 -7.33
CA ASP A 37 -7.85 23.98 -8.40
C ASP A 37 -9.17 24.41 -9.07
N ARG A 38 -10.26 23.65 -8.89
CA ARG A 38 -11.49 23.85 -9.67
C ARG A 38 -12.56 24.65 -8.94
N SER A 39 -12.52 24.71 -7.60
CA SER A 39 -13.55 25.41 -6.80
C SER A 39 -13.57 26.92 -7.09
N GLU A 40 -12.41 27.54 -7.28
CA GLU A 40 -12.24 28.97 -7.59
C GLU A 40 -12.79 29.36 -8.97
N HIS A 41 -12.96 28.39 -9.87
CA HIS A 41 -13.46 28.61 -11.22
C HIS A 41 -14.98 28.44 -11.33
N VAL A 42 -15.65 28.06 -10.23
CA VAL A 42 -17.10 27.85 -10.22
C VAL A 42 -17.83 29.10 -9.74
N GLY A 43 -18.63 29.70 -10.63
CA GLY A 43 -19.40 30.92 -10.32
C GLY A 43 -20.60 30.73 -9.38
N HIS A 44 -20.86 29.51 -8.89
CA HIS A 44 -22.01 29.20 -8.02
C HIS A 44 -21.51 28.77 -6.62
N GLY A 45 -21.81 29.60 -5.60
CA GLY A 45 -21.26 29.42 -4.24
C GLY A 45 -21.51 28.04 -3.62
N GLY A 46 -22.74 27.51 -3.74
CA GLY A 46 -23.04 26.18 -3.18
C GLY A 46 -22.35 25.02 -3.93
N LEU A 47 -21.94 25.22 -5.18
CA LEU A 47 -21.16 24.21 -5.90
C LEU A 47 -19.67 24.32 -5.57
N ALA A 48 -19.17 25.54 -5.34
CA ALA A 48 -17.82 25.77 -4.85
C ALA A 48 -17.62 25.12 -3.46
N GLU A 49 -18.56 25.32 -2.53
CA GLU A 49 -18.53 24.71 -1.19
C GLU A 49 -18.53 23.17 -1.25
N ALA A 50 -19.42 22.59 -2.07
CA ALA A 50 -19.47 21.13 -2.24
C ALA A 50 -18.19 20.55 -2.87
N LEU A 51 -17.54 21.30 -3.78
CA LEU A 51 -16.27 20.89 -4.38
C LEU A 51 -15.11 20.97 -3.39
N GLU A 52 -15.09 22.00 -2.54
CA GLU A 52 -14.08 22.17 -1.49
C GLU A 52 -14.21 21.08 -0.41
N GLU A 53 -15.44 20.77 0.01
CA GLU A 53 -15.71 19.67 0.94
C GLU A 53 -15.30 18.32 0.33
N PHE A 54 -15.63 18.08 -0.94
CA PHE A 54 -15.19 16.87 -1.64
C PHE A 54 -13.67 16.78 -1.71
N ALA A 55 -12.98 17.86 -2.11
CA ALA A 55 -11.52 17.90 -2.24
C ALA A 55 -10.84 17.57 -0.90
N THR A 56 -11.32 18.19 0.18
CA THR A 56 -10.79 17.98 1.54
C THR A 56 -11.00 16.54 1.99
N ASN A 57 -12.23 16.01 1.84
CA ASN A 57 -12.53 14.63 2.23
C ASN A 57 -11.76 13.61 1.39
N TRP A 58 -11.58 13.87 0.09
CA TRP A 58 -10.75 13.05 -0.79
C TRP A 58 -9.30 13.03 -0.31
N SER A 59 -8.69 14.21 -0.04
CA SER A 59 -7.30 14.30 0.42
C SER A 59 -7.08 13.49 1.70
N ASN A 60 -7.91 13.74 2.72
CA ASN A 60 -7.80 13.04 4.00
C ASN A 60 -7.93 11.53 3.83
N ARG A 61 -8.95 11.06 3.09
CA ARG A 61 -9.18 9.62 2.93
C ARG A 61 -8.10 8.93 2.09
N ARG A 62 -7.55 9.64 1.10
CA ARG A 62 -6.44 9.16 0.27
C ARG A 62 -5.16 9.05 1.09
N GLU A 63 -4.85 10.04 1.92
CA GLU A 63 -3.71 10.00 2.84
C GLU A 63 -3.81 8.80 3.80
N ASP A 64 -4.96 8.58 4.43
CA ASP A 64 -5.20 7.40 5.28
C ASP A 64 -4.94 6.09 4.51
N MET A 65 -5.42 6.01 3.27
CA MET A 65 -5.30 4.81 2.45
C MET A 65 -3.84 4.53 2.06
N VAL A 66 -3.09 5.58 1.70
CA VAL A 66 -1.65 5.48 1.42
C VAL A 66 -0.89 4.97 2.65
N GLU A 67 -1.22 5.49 3.84
CA GLU A 67 -0.60 5.04 5.08
C GLU A 67 -0.86 3.54 5.34
N GLU A 68 -2.12 3.10 5.20
CA GLU A 68 -2.53 1.71 5.39
C GLU A 68 -1.85 0.77 4.38
N ILE A 69 -1.79 1.15 3.10
CA ILE A 69 -1.15 0.35 2.03
C ILE A 69 0.35 0.22 2.29
N ARG A 70 1.03 1.32 2.63
CA ARG A 70 2.46 1.30 2.95
C ARG A 70 2.76 0.48 4.20
N MET A 71 1.86 0.50 5.18
CA MET A 71 1.99 -0.38 6.35
C MET A 71 1.91 -1.85 5.94
N ALA A 72 0.99 -2.22 5.05
CA ALA A 72 0.90 -3.58 4.53
C ALA A 72 2.15 -3.97 3.72
N ALA A 73 2.69 -3.06 2.90
CA ALA A 73 3.92 -3.27 2.15
C ALA A 73 5.11 -3.59 3.06
N ARG A 74 5.30 -2.79 4.12
CA ARG A 74 6.35 -2.99 5.14
C ARG A 74 6.19 -4.32 5.88
N LEU A 75 4.96 -4.74 6.18
CA LEU A 75 4.72 -6.04 6.83
C LEU A 75 5.09 -7.21 5.91
N ALA A 76 4.77 -7.12 4.62
CA ALA A 76 5.13 -8.13 3.63
C ALA A 76 6.66 -8.23 3.45
N GLU A 77 7.35 -7.09 3.40
CA GLU A 77 8.82 -7.03 3.35
C GLU A 77 9.45 -7.65 4.60
N ALA A 78 9.03 -7.22 5.79
CA ALA A 78 9.55 -7.75 7.05
C ALA A 78 9.35 -9.27 7.20
N ALA A 79 8.23 -9.79 6.69
CA ALA A 79 7.99 -11.23 6.66
C ALA A 79 8.96 -11.95 5.73
N GLU A 80 9.19 -11.42 4.51
CA GLU A 80 10.15 -11.99 3.56
C GLU A 80 11.57 -12.00 4.12
N GLU A 81 12.02 -10.89 4.72
CA GLU A 81 13.35 -10.78 5.31
C GLU A 81 13.56 -11.77 6.45
N CYS A 82 12.57 -11.87 7.36
CA CYS A 82 12.66 -12.74 8.52
C CYS A 82 12.73 -14.22 8.11
N PHE A 83 11.81 -14.67 7.27
CA PHE A 83 11.76 -16.07 6.84
C PHE A 83 12.89 -16.42 5.86
N GLY A 84 13.28 -15.51 4.98
CA GLY A 84 14.42 -15.70 4.07
C GLY A 84 15.77 -15.74 4.82
N GLY A 85 15.92 -14.91 5.85
CA GLY A 85 17.06 -14.96 6.76
C GLY A 85 17.13 -16.27 7.52
N LEU A 86 15.99 -16.76 8.04
CA LEU A 86 15.90 -18.05 8.72
C LEU A 86 16.26 -19.22 7.78
N ASP A 87 15.72 -19.22 6.54
CA ASP A 87 16.02 -20.26 5.55
C ASP A 87 17.52 -20.29 5.19
N THR A 88 18.13 -19.11 5.07
CA THR A 88 19.56 -18.97 4.85
C THR A 88 20.39 -19.52 6.01
N ALA A 89 20.07 -19.15 7.25
CA ALA A 89 20.78 -19.66 8.41
C ALA A 89 20.66 -21.18 8.55
N LEU A 90 19.50 -21.76 8.23
CA LEU A 90 19.29 -23.20 8.25
C LEU A 90 20.09 -23.91 7.16
N ARG A 91 20.11 -23.37 5.94
CA ARG A 91 20.90 -23.90 4.82
C ARG A 91 22.38 -23.94 5.19
N ASP A 92 22.93 -22.84 5.71
CA ASP A 92 24.35 -22.71 6.02
C ASP A 92 24.75 -23.70 7.15
N ALA A 93 23.91 -23.82 8.19
CA ALA A 93 24.11 -24.79 9.27
C ALA A 93 24.10 -26.26 8.78
N VAL A 94 23.23 -26.59 7.81
CA VAL A 94 23.16 -27.94 7.23
C VAL A 94 24.32 -28.20 6.26
N ALA A 95 24.78 -27.17 5.53
CA ALA A 95 25.94 -27.26 4.65
C ALA A 95 27.27 -27.41 5.41
N GLY A 96 27.27 -27.21 6.73
CA GLY A 96 28.48 -27.19 7.55
C GLY A 96 29.30 -25.92 7.36
N GLU A 97 28.70 -24.89 6.75
CA GLU A 97 29.24 -23.55 6.59
C GLU A 97 28.84 -22.75 7.83
N CYS A 98 29.57 -22.94 8.94
CA CYS A 98 29.46 -22.13 10.16
C CYS A 98 30.71 -21.25 10.36
#